data_AF-A0A078L5D7-F1
#
_entry.id   AF-A0A078L5D7-F1
#
_cell.length_a   1.000
_cell.length_b   1.000
_cell.length_c   1.000
_cell.angle_alpha   90.00
_cell.angle_beta   90.00
_cell.angle_gamma   90.00
#
_symmetry.space_group_name_H-M   'P 1'
#
loop_
_entity.id
_entity.type
_entity.pdbx_description
1 polymer ?
#
loop_
_entity_poly.entity_id
_entity_poly.type
_entity_poly.pdbx_seq_one_letter_code
_entity_poly.pdbx_strand_id
1 'polypeptide(L)'
;MINLTIRIVICCCFFLLASCLHRPVPANTASCIASCESRLAACTKVCRNNCGQCSAAAGQTAARNYGYYEHEKMEQGKIIALQLNSFRDPLQCRKVTCNCQADYAICRQSCGGAITKRLEHAPLCS
;
A
#
# COMPACT_ATOMS: atom_id res chain seq x y z
N MET A 1 -39.02 -22.18 46.42
CA MET A 1 -39.13 -20.90 45.68
C MET A 1 -37.76 -20.29 45.35
N ILE A 2 -36.75 -20.39 46.23
CA ILE A 2 -35.39 -19.82 46.03
C ILE A 2 -34.61 -20.44 44.84
N ASN A 3 -34.79 -21.74 44.56
CA ASN A 3 -34.12 -22.37 43.40
C ASN A 3 -34.64 -21.90 42.03
N LEU A 4 -35.89 -21.42 41.96
CA LEU A 4 -36.47 -20.93 40.71
C LEU A 4 -35.95 -19.53 40.39
N THR A 5 -35.85 -18.66 41.40
CA THR A 5 -35.36 -17.29 41.24
C THR A 5 -33.88 -17.26 40.85
N ILE A 6 -33.04 -18.11 41.45
CA ILE A 6 -31.61 -18.22 41.09
C ILE A 6 -31.44 -18.68 39.63
N ARG A 7 -32.23 -19.65 39.17
CA ARG A 7 -32.18 -20.11 37.77
C ARG A 7 -32.58 -19.02 36.78
N ILE A 8 -33.59 -18.20 37.10
CA ILE A 8 -34.02 -17.10 36.23
C ILE A 8 -32.92 -16.03 36.13
N VAL A 9 -32.30 -15.65 37.24
CA VAL A 9 -31.23 -14.65 37.27
C VAL A 9 -30.01 -15.12 36.46
N ILE A 10 -29.60 -16.38 36.62
CA ILE A 10 -28.49 -16.96 35.84
C ILE A 10 -28.82 -16.96 34.34
N CYS A 11 -30.04 -17.37 33.97
CA CYS A 11 -30.47 -17.37 32.57
C CYS A 11 -30.46 -15.94 31.98
N CYS A 12 -30.94 -14.95 32.71
CA CYS A 12 -30.89 -13.55 32.30
C CYS A 12 -29.44 -13.05 32.11
N CYS A 13 -28.51 -13.43 32.98
CA CYS A 13 -27.09 -13.11 32.81
C CYS A 13 -26.50 -13.72 31.52
N PHE A 14 -26.86 -14.97 31.19
CA PHE A 14 -26.42 -15.61 29.95
C PHE A 14 -27.01 -14.93 28.69
N PHE A 15 -28.28 -14.52 28.73
CA PHE A 15 -28.90 -13.78 27.61
C PHE A 15 -28.27 -12.38 27.40
N LEU A 16 -27.93 -11.69 28.49
CA LEU A 16 -27.25 -10.40 28.41
C LEU A 16 -25.84 -10.52 27.82
N LEU A 17 -25.09 -11.57 28.16
CA LEU A 17 -23.76 -11.82 27.61
C LEU A 17 -23.79 -12.21 26.12
N ALA A 18 -24.82 -12.94 25.67
CA ALA A 18 -24.98 -13.30 24.26
C ALA A 18 -25.27 -12.09 23.36
N SER A 19 -25.88 -11.03 23.90
CA SER A 19 -26.26 -9.82 23.16
C SER A 19 -25.06 -8.98 22.72
N CYS A 20 -23.93 -9.08 23.42
CA CYS A 20 -22.71 -8.32 23.12
C CYS A 20 -21.87 -8.92 21.97
N LEU A 21 -22.17 -10.14 21.52
CA LEU A 21 -21.39 -10.82 20.47
C LEU A 21 -21.89 -10.51 19.06
N HIS A 22 -23.03 -9.81 18.92
CA HIS A 22 -23.56 -9.42 17.62
C HIS A 22 -22.83 -8.18 17.12
N ARG A 23 -21.68 -8.36 16.47
CA ARG A 23 -21.08 -7.30 15.64
C ARG A 23 -21.97 -7.15 14.41
N PRO A 24 -22.66 -6.01 14.21
CA PRO A 24 -23.41 -5.79 12.99
C PRO A 24 -22.43 -5.81 11.82
N VAL A 25 -22.58 -6.80 10.93
CA VAL A 25 -21.91 -6.76 9.63
C VAL A 25 -22.44 -5.52 8.91
N PRO A 26 -21.58 -4.57 8.50
CA PRO A 26 -22.07 -3.35 7.89
C PRO A 26 -22.84 -3.70 6.61
N ALA A 27 -24.07 -3.20 6.50
CA ALA A 27 -25.06 -3.54 5.47
C ALA A 27 -24.58 -3.29 4.02
N ASN A 28 -23.47 -2.58 3.85
CA ASN A 28 -22.92 -2.17 2.55
C ASN A 28 -21.57 -2.81 2.22
N THR A 29 -21.17 -3.87 2.94
CA THR A 29 -19.92 -4.62 2.71
C THR A 29 -19.72 -5.02 1.24
N ALA A 30 -20.75 -5.57 0.59
CA ALA A 30 -20.67 -5.97 -0.82
C ALA A 30 -20.38 -4.78 -1.76
N SER A 31 -21.09 -3.66 -1.59
CA SER A 31 -20.87 -2.44 -2.39
C SER A 31 -19.50 -1.80 -2.16
N CYS A 32 -18.98 -1.89 -0.94
CA CYS A 32 -17.66 -1.41 -0.58
C CYS A 32 -16.56 -2.25 -1.23
N ILE A 33 -16.68 -3.58 -1.18
CA ILE A 33 -15.74 -4.51 -1.83
C ILE A 33 -15.74 -4.27 -3.34
N ALA A 34 -16.91 -4.15 -3.97
CA ALA A 34 -17.01 -3.84 -5.41
C ALA A 34 -16.33 -2.50 -5.76
N SER A 35 -16.42 -1.49 -4.90
CA SER A 35 -15.72 -0.22 -5.07
C SER A 35 -14.19 -0.38 -4.97
N CYS A 36 -13.70 -1.24 -4.06
CA CYS A 36 -12.28 -1.56 -3.94
C CYS A 36 -11.76 -2.31 -5.19
N GLU A 37 -12.53 -3.24 -5.74
CA GLU A 37 -12.20 -3.97 -6.96
C GLU A 37 -12.11 -3.02 -8.18
N SER A 38 -13.05 -2.08 -8.31
CA SER A 38 -13.02 -1.03 -9.33
C SER A 38 -11.76 -0.18 -9.23
N ARG A 39 -11.39 0.24 -8.01
CA ARG A 39 -10.15 1.02 -7.76
C ARG A 39 -8.89 0.21 -8.04
N LEU A 40 -8.87 -1.09 -7.72
CA LEU A 40 -7.78 -1.99 -8.07
C LEU A 40 -7.61 -2.07 -9.59
N ALA A 41 -8.70 -2.24 -10.35
CA ALA A 41 -8.67 -2.30 -11.81
C ALA A 41 -8.21 -0.97 -12.45
N ALA A 42 -8.60 0.17 -11.88
CA ALA A 42 -8.10 1.47 -12.31
C ALA A 42 -6.60 1.62 -11.98
N CYS A 43 -6.19 1.22 -10.78
CA CYS A 43 -4.80 1.27 -10.34
C CYS A 43 -3.91 0.40 -11.24
N THR A 44 -4.31 -0.84 -11.56
CA THR A 44 -3.50 -1.74 -12.42
C THR A 44 -3.41 -1.26 -13.87
N LYS A 45 -4.40 -0.50 -14.37
CA LYS A 45 -4.33 0.13 -15.70
C LYS A 45 -3.36 1.31 -15.75
N VAL A 46 -3.29 2.09 -14.68
CA VAL A 46 -2.47 3.33 -14.63
C VAL A 46 -1.06 3.06 -14.12
N CYS A 47 -0.92 2.21 -13.11
CA CYS A 47 0.34 1.84 -12.50
C CYS A 47 1.08 0.81 -13.35
N ARG A 48 1.87 1.32 -14.30
CA ARG A 48 2.79 0.53 -15.12
C ARG A 48 4.16 0.30 -14.50
N ASN A 49 4.55 1.09 -13.49
CA ASN A 49 5.86 1.05 -12.87
C ASN A 49 5.73 0.52 -11.45
N ASN A 50 6.06 -0.74 -11.22
CA ASN A 50 6.42 -1.20 -9.87
C ASN A 50 7.84 -0.67 -9.51
N CYS A 51 8.23 -0.72 -8.22
CA CYS A 51 9.55 -0.23 -7.79
C CYS A 51 10.71 -0.79 -8.63
N GLY A 52 10.68 -2.09 -8.97
CA GLY A 52 11.74 -2.73 -9.76
C GLY A 52 11.84 -2.16 -11.18
N GLN A 53 10.71 -1.98 -11.86
CA GLN A 53 10.67 -1.37 -13.19
C GLN A 53 11.09 0.11 -13.15
N CYS A 54 10.68 0.85 -12.11
CA CYS A 54 11.13 2.22 -11.94
C CYS A 54 12.64 2.29 -11.73
N SER A 55 13.19 1.48 -10.81
CA SER A 55 14.62 1.45 -10.53
C SER A 55 15.42 1.07 -11.78
N ALA A 56 14.94 0.11 -12.57
CA ALA A 56 15.54 -0.26 -13.85
C ALA A 56 15.51 0.89 -14.87
N ALA A 57 14.37 1.56 -15.03
CA ALA A 57 14.23 2.70 -15.94
C ALA A 57 15.08 3.91 -15.51
N ALA A 58 15.15 4.19 -14.21
CA ALA A 58 16.01 5.23 -13.64
C ALA A 58 17.49 4.89 -13.86
N GLY A 59 17.88 3.62 -13.72
CA GLY A 59 19.23 3.14 -14.02
C GLY A 59 19.60 3.30 -15.49
N GLN A 60 18.70 2.93 -16.42
CA GLN A 60 18.90 3.14 -17.86
C GLN A 60 19.05 4.62 -18.22
N THR A 61 18.23 5.48 -17.60
CA THR A 61 18.29 6.94 -17.79
C THR A 61 19.62 7.51 -17.29
N ALA A 62 20.06 7.08 -16.10
CA ALA A 62 21.35 7.48 -15.53
C ALA A 62 22.52 7.04 -16.44
N ALA A 63 22.50 5.81 -16.95
CA ALA A 63 23.52 5.30 -17.87
C ALA A 63 23.60 6.09 -19.16
N ARG A 64 22.46 6.42 -19.76
CA ARG A 64 22.39 7.28 -20.94
C ARG A 64 22.98 8.67 -20.66
N ASN A 65 22.58 9.31 -19.57
CA ASN A 65 23.06 10.65 -19.21
C ASN A 65 24.56 10.67 -18.90
N TYR A 66 25.04 9.63 -18.22
CA TYR A 66 26.46 9.45 -17.98
C TYR A 66 27.25 9.30 -19.27
N GLY A 67 26.76 8.51 -20.24
CA GLY A 67 27.40 8.38 -21.56
C GLY A 67 27.49 9.71 -22.32
N TYR A 68 26.45 10.56 -22.25
CA TYR A 68 26.50 11.91 -22.82
C TYR A 68 27.54 12.79 -22.13
N TYR A 69 27.61 12.72 -20.80
CA TYR A 69 28.59 13.45 -20.02
C TYR A 69 30.03 13.01 -20.33
N GLU A 70 30.30 11.71 -20.40
CA GLU A 70 31.62 11.20 -20.77
C GLU A 70 32.03 11.69 -22.16
N HIS A 71 31.12 11.60 -23.13
CA HIS A 71 31.36 12.07 -24.48
C HIS A 71 31.70 13.57 -24.50
N GLU A 72 30.90 14.41 -23.83
CA GLU A 72 31.15 15.85 -23.73
C GLU A 72 32.51 16.15 -23.07
N LYS A 73 32.88 15.44 -22.00
CA LYS A 73 34.18 15.63 -21.33
C LYS A 73 35.35 15.22 -22.20
N MET A 74 35.22 14.11 -22.93
CA MET A 74 36.24 13.67 -23.88
C MET A 74 36.43 14.67 -25.01
N GLU A 75 35.35 15.21 -25.59
CA GLU A 75 35.43 16.24 -26.63
C GLU A 75 36.06 17.54 -26.13
N GLN A 76 35.81 17.91 -24.88
CA GLN A 76 36.41 19.09 -24.24
C GLN A 76 37.83 18.85 -23.72
N GLY A 77 38.37 17.62 -23.80
CA GLY A 77 39.67 17.24 -23.22
C GLY A 77 39.74 17.37 -21.69
N LYS A 78 38.59 17.27 -21.00
CA LYS A 78 38.47 17.43 -19.54
C LYS A 78 38.42 16.09 -18.83
N ILE A 79 38.79 16.11 -17.55
CA ILE A 79 38.73 14.94 -16.66
C ILE A 79 37.26 14.61 -16.31
N ILE A 80 36.94 13.33 -16.29
CA ILE A 80 35.66 12.80 -15.83
C ILE A 80 35.63 12.85 -14.28
N ALA A 81 34.95 13.83 -13.71
CA ALA A 81 34.85 14.01 -12.25
C ALA A 81 33.65 13.32 -11.58
N LEU A 82 32.56 13.11 -12.31
CA LEU A 82 31.32 12.50 -11.79
C LEU A 82 31.25 11.02 -12.17
N GLN A 83 30.70 10.20 -11.28
CA GLN A 83 30.44 8.77 -11.53
C GLN A 83 29.00 8.54 -11.96
N LEU A 84 28.72 7.39 -12.60
CA LEU A 84 27.39 6.96 -13.06
C LEU A 84 26.27 7.20 -12.04
N ASN A 85 26.48 6.84 -10.77
CA ASN A 85 25.47 6.98 -9.72
C ASN A 85 25.09 8.45 -9.42
N SER A 86 25.94 9.41 -9.78
CA SER A 86 25.65 10.85 -9.65
C SER A 86 24.54 11.31 -10.59
N PHE A 87 24.29 10.55 -11.67
CA PHE A 87 23.24 10.83 -12.66
C PHE A 87 21.92 10.11 -12.35
N ARG A 88 21.87 9.30 -11.28
CA ARG A 88 20.65 8.67 -10.79
C ARG A 88 19.95 9.61 -9.81
N ASP A 89 18.73 10.03 -10.11
CA ASP A 89 17.90 10.78 -9.17
C ASP A 89 17.35 9.83 -8.07
N PRO A 90 17.77 9.96 -6.80
CA PRO A 90 17.32 9.10 -5.71
C PRO A 90 15.83 9.28 -5.36
N LEU A 91 15.20 10.37 -5.80
CA LEU A 91 13.79 10.67 -5.54
C LEU A 91 12.86 10.20 -6.67
N GLN A 92 13.40 9.89 -7.85
CA GLN A 92 12.63 9.55 -9.05
C GLN A 92 11.69 8.35 -8.82
N CYS A 93 12.15 7.34 -8.08
CA CYS A 93 11.35 6.16 -7.74
C CYS A 93 10.73 6.19 -6.35
N ARG A 94 11.03 7.20 -5.53
CA ARG A 94 10.47 7.33 -4.18
C ARG A 94 8.97 7.67 -4.20
N LYS A 95 8.46 8.17 -5.33
CA LYS A 95 7.04 8.51 -5.55
C LYS A 95 6.25 7.43 -6.29
N VAL A 96 6.78 6.21 -6.41
CA VAL A 96 6.02 5.09 -7.01
C VAL A 96 5.02 4.59 -5.96
N THR A 97 3.93 5.35 -5.77
CA THR A 97 2.83 5.07 -4.84
C THR A 97 1.97 3.87 -5.27
N CYS A 98 2.43 3.09 -6.24
CA CYS A 98 1.65 2.10 -6.95
C CYS A 98 1.84 0.70 -6.34
N ASN A 99 1.40 0.50 -5.11
CA ASN A 99 1.18 -0.86 -4.61
C ASN A 99 -0.33 -1.15 -4.58
N CYS A 100 -0.91 -1.33 -5.78
CA CYS A 100 -2.33 -1.53 -5.96
C CYS A 100 -2.89 -2.69 -5.11
N GLN A 101 -2.08 -3.73 -4.88
CA GLN A 101 -2.46 -4.88 -4.06
C GLN A 101 -2.49 -4.53 -2.57
N ALA A 102 -1.48 -3.81 -2.06
CA ALA A 102 -1.49 -3.34 -0.68
C ALA A 102 -2.64 -2.35 -0.45
N ASP A 103 -2.88 -1.43 -1.39
CA ASP A 103 -3.98 -0.47 -1.31
C ASP A 103 -5.35 -1.18 -1.35
N TYR A 104 -5.49 -2.20 -2.19
CA TYR A 104 -6.69 -3.05 -2.23
C TYR A 104 -6.92 -3.81 -0.93
N ALA A 105 -5.87 -4.41 -0.35
CA ALA A 105 -5.98 -5.13 0.92
C ALA A 105 -6.47 -4.22 2.05
N ILE A 106 -5.95 -2.99 2.11
CA ILE A 106 -6.37 -1.97 3.09
C ILE A 106 -7.81 -1.51 2.82
N CYS A 107 -8.17 -1.28 1.55
CA CYS A 107 -9.52 -0.92 1.14
C CYS A 107 -10.53 -2.00 1.55
N ARG A 108 -10.21 -3.27 1.29
CA ARG A 108 -11.07 -4.39 1.68
C ARG A 108 -11.19 -4.53 3.20
N GLN A 109 -10.09 -4.28 3.92
CA GLN A 109 -10.09 -4.29 5.38
C GLN A 109 -10.96 -3.16 5.97
N SER A 110 -10.95 -1.97 5.37
CA SER A 110 -11.79 -0.85 5.82
C SER A 110 -13.29 -1.13 5.61
N CYS A 111 -13.66 -1.91 4.59
CA CYS A 111 -15.04 -2.37 4.40
C CYS A 111 -15.58 -3.23 5.56
N GLY A 112 -14.69 -3.92 6.29
CA GLY A 112 -15.05 -4.73 7.47
C GLY A 112 -15.16 -3.95 8.78
N GLY A 113 -14.96 -2.63 8.76
CA GLY A 113 -15.10 -1.75 9.93
C GLY A 113 -13.95 -1.77 10.93
N ALA A 114 -12.86 -2.50 10.67
CA ALA A 114 -11.70 -2.55 11.55
C ALA A 114 -10.39 -2.49 10.74
N ILE A 115 -9.78 -1.30 10.70
CA ILE A 115 -8.44 -1.10 10.13
C ILE A 115 -7.41 -1.33 11.25
N THR A 116 -6.80 -2.52 11.28
CA THR A 116 -5.69 -2.83 12.20
C THR A 116 -4.33 -2.49 11.56
N LYS A 117 -4.22 -1.31 10.94
CA LYS A 117 -2.97 -0.91 10.27
C LYS A 117 -2.22 0.12 11.10
N ARG A 118 -0.93 -0.16 11.36
CA ARG A 118 0.03 0.83 11.81
C ARG A 118 0.35 1.76 10.63
N LEU A 119 0.35 3.07 10.85
CA LEU A 119 0.83 4.03 9.84
C LEU A 119 2.35 3.83 9.69
N GLU A 120 2.74 3.00 8.73
CA GLU A 120 4.13 2.84 8.33
C GLU A 120 4.45 3.77 7.17
N HIS A 121 5.70 4.24 7.11
CA HIS A 121 6.15 5.03 5.99
C HIS A 121 5.99 4.22 4.68
N ALA A 122 5.68 4.91 3.58
CA ALA A 122 5.65 4.25 2.28
C ALA A 122 6.97 3.48 2.04
N PRO A 123 6.92 2.26 1.51
CA PRO A 123 8.13 1.49 1.21
C PRO A 123 8.99 2.32 0.25
N LEU A 124 10.24 2.55 0.63
CA LEU A 124 11.21 3.20 -0.24
C LEU A 124 11.60 2.20 -1.32
N CYS A 125 11.45 2.57 -2.59
CA CYS A 125 12.09 1.82 -3.67
C CYS A 125 13.61 2.04 -3.55
N SER A 126 14.36 0.98 -3.23
CA SER A 126 15.84 0.95 -3.23
C SER A 126 16.39 0.57 -4.60
#